data_AF-A0A329HRP4-F1
#
_entry.id   AF-A0A329HRP4-F1
#
_cell.length_a   1.000
_cell.length_b   1.000
_cell.length_c   1.000
_cell.angle_alpha   90.00
_cell.angle_beta   90.00
_cell.angle_gamma   90.00
#
_symmetry.space_group_name_H-M   'P 1'
#
loop_
_entity.id
_entity.type
_entity.pdbx_description
1 polymer ?
#
loop_
_entity_poly.entity_id
_entity_poly.type
_entity_poly.pdbx_seq_one_letter_code
_entity_poly.pdbx_strand_id
1 'polypeptide(L)'
;MVDHFDKVRFLENLYQEVLGRSADTAGLRNNLSGMSPMPDERELASLAGGFAKSQEYRKLVIEEFFLEKLILIPVEDFNFFSIGDHCATANLLKKFGLRTSSGPFDWLFTSIPMVLECVADAFCHFLDRSYYKEAPSSLSQGGCSDAYDHEYFKKKLGIERVFNHHNPLTQSVYEHFVRCVDRFTVALDCEKTILVYMGKNLSASEIQSVECAFSKKKCQVLVFEVCCRGPVVMPQLEFQRLGQATTIVRFFPHSSLGALEFSDGLDNFFFAYIVKLFACGIFRERVKTLDSCDFSTRSLSGA
;
A
#
# COMPACT_ATOMS: atom_id res chain seq x y z
N MET A 1 23.72 -40.23 -36.00
CA MET A 1 23.64 -40.16 -34.54
C MET A 1 22.52 -39.18 -34.24
N VAL A 2 21.34 -39.67 -33.89
CA VAL A 2 20.21 -38.79 -33.57
C VAL A 2 20.48 -38.30 -32.15
N ASP A 3 20.78 -37.01 -32.01
CA ASP A 3 20.92 -36.37 -30.71
C ASP A 3 19.59 -36.55 -29.96
N HIS A 4 19.61 -37.31 -28.86
CA HIS A 4 18.40 -37.61 -28.12
C HIS A 4 18.12 -36.39 -27.24
N PHE A 5 17.08 -35.63 -27.58
CA PHE A 5 16.68 -34.46 -26.82
C PHE A 5 16.42 -34.81 -25.35
N ASP A 6 17.22 -34.23 -24.45
CA ASP A 6 17.07 -34.41 -23.00
C ASP A 6 16.07 -33.39 -22.44
N LYS A 7 14.83 -33.85 -22.24
CA LYS A 7 13.75 -33.03 -21.68
C LYS A 7 14.01 -32.58 -20.25
N VAL A 8 14.67 -33.42 -19.46
CA VAL A 8 14.94 -33.12 -18.05
C VAL A 8 15.88 -31.93 -18.01
N ARG A 9 16.98 -32.01 -18.75
CA ARG A 9 17.94 -30.93 -18.86
C ARG A 9 17.33 -29.65 -19.43
N PHE A 10 16.47 -29.74 -20.46
CA PHE A 10 15.78 -28.57 -20.99
C PHE A 10 14.90 -27.88 -19.93
N LEU A 11 14.12 -28.64 -19.16
CA LEU A 11 13.30 -28.09 -18.09
C LEU A 11 14.14 -27.51 -16.95
N GLU A 12 15.20 -28.19 -16.53
CA GLU A 12 16.13 -27.67 -15.52
C GLU A 12 16.73 -26.33 -15.96
N ASN A 13 17.10 -26.21 -17.23
CA ASN A 13 17.57 -24.93 -17.79
C ASN A 13 16.47 -23.86 -17.75
N LEU A 14 15.21 -24.18 -18.07
CA LEU A 14 14.12 -23.20 -17.95
C LEU A 14 13.93 -22.71 -16.51
N TYR A 15 13.99 -23.61 -15.52
CA TYR A 15 13.92 -23.22 -14.11
C TYR A 15 15.10 -22.31 -13.72
N GLN A 16 16.33 -22.66 -14.11
CA GLN A 16 17.52 -21.88 -13.74
C GLN A 16 17.59 -20.55 -14.48
N GLU A 17 17.45 -20.55 -15.80
CA GLU A 17 17.70 -19.38 -16.65
C GLU A 17 16.51 -18.44 -16.73
N VAL A 18 15.28 -18.95 -16.64
CA VAL A 18 14.08 -18.09 -16.66
C VAL A 18 13.64 -17.74 -15.24
N LEU A 19 13.66 -18.69 -14.30
CA LEU A 19 13.14 -18.46 -12.94
C LEU A 19 14.23 -18.27 -11.87
N GLY A 20 15.51 -18.31 -12.23
CA GLY A 20 16.61 -18.06 -11.30
C GLY A 20 16.75 -19.10 -10.18
N ARG A 21 16.16 -20.29 -10.31
CA ARG A 21 16.17 -21.32 -9.26
C ARG A 21 16.19 -22.74 -9.79
N SER A 22 16.43 -23.70 -8.89
CA SER A 22 16.25 -25.12 -9.20
C SER A 22 14.78 -25.52 -9.28
N ALA A 23 14.50 -26.47 -10.17
CA ALA A 23 13.20 -27.13 -10.24
C ALA A 23 12.92 -27.90 -8.95
N ASP A 24 11.72 -27.77 -8.41
CA ASP A 24 11.24 -28.65 -7.34
C ASP A 24 10.71 -29.96 -7.95
N THR A 25 10.73 -31.04 -7.16
CA THR A 25 10.37 -32.38 -7.63
C THR A 25 8.96 -32.45 -8.21
N ALA A 26 8.01 -31.68 -7.66
CA ALA A 26 6.63 -31.69 -8.11
C ALA A 26 6.45 -30.91 -9.41
N GLY A 27 7.02 -29.71 -9.50
CA GLY A 27 7.01 -28.86 -10.70
C GLY A 27 7.70 -29.52 -11.88
N LEU A 28 8.87 -30.12 -11.66
CA LEU A 28 9.59 -30.87 -12.69
C LEU A 28 8.75 -32.04 -13.22
N ARG A 29 8.17 -32.84 -12.31
CA ARG A 29 7.32 -33.98 -12.68
C ARG A 29 6.08 -33.56 -13.46
N ASN A 30 5.40 -32.49 -13.03
CA ASN A 30 4.21 -31.99 -13.68
C ASN A 30 4.52 -31.52 -15.11
N ASN A 31 5.57 -30.73 -15.30
CA ASN A 31 5.98 -30.27 -16.61
C ASN A 31 6.43 -31.43 -17.53
N LEU A 32 7.23 -32.38 -17.01
CA LEU A 32 7.63 -33.58 -17.76
C LEU A 32 6.42 -34.42 -18.20
N SER A 33 5.42 -34.58 -17.35
CA SER A 33 4.22 -35.36 -17.67
C SER A 33 3.37 -34.72 -18.76
N GLY A 34 3.47 -33.40 -18.95
CA GLY A 34 2.79 -32.67 -20.01
C GLY A 34 3.51 -32.69 -21.36
N MET A 35 4.74 -33.23 -21.43
CA MET A 35 5.56 -33.23 -22.65
C MET A 35 5.41 -34.54 -23.46
N SER A 36 5.33 -34.40 -24.78
CA SER A 36 5.34 -35.53 -25.72
C SER A 36 6.67 -36.31 -25.64
N PRO A 37 6.71 -37.63 -25.88
CA PRO A 37 7.93 -38.45 -25.91
C PRO A 37 9.09 -37.83 -26.73
N MET A 38 8.78 -37.23 -27.87
CA MET A 38 9.69 -36.37 -28.64
C MET A 38 8.97 -35.04 -28.93
N PRO A 39 9.22 -33.99 -28.14
CA PRO A 39 8.59 -32.68 -28.34
C PRO A 39 9.16 -32.02 -29.59
N ASP A 40 8.30 -31.37 -30.36
CA ASP A 40 8.74 -30.53 -31.48
C ASP A 40 9.09 -29.10 -31.01
N GLU A 41 9.65 -28.30 -31.91
CA GLU A 41 10.04 -26.92 -31.61
C GLU A 41 8.85 -26.07 -31.12
N ARG A 42 7.64 -26.35 -31.58
CA ARG A 42 6.44 -25.61 -31.20
C ARG A 42 6.04 -25.92 -29.77
N GLU A 43 6.11 -27.19 -29.36
CA GLU A 43 5.87 -27.63 -27.99
C GLU A 43 6.90 -27.01 -27.03
N LEU A 44 8.19 -27.05 -27.39
CA LEU A 44 9.27 -26.45 -26.61
C LEU A 44 9.10 -24.93 -26.46
N ALA A 45 8.78 -24.22 -27.55
CA ALA A 45 8.53 -22.79 -27.54
C ALA A 45 7.29 -22.43 -26.70
N SER A 46 6.23 -23.26 -26.77
CA SER A 46 5.02 -23.09 -25.95
C SER A 46 5.34 -23.25 -24.47
N LEU A 47 6.15 -24.24 -24.09
CA LEU A 47 6.55 -24.48 -22.70
C LEU A 47 7.43 -23.35 -22.16
N ALA A 48 8.47 -22.95 -22.90
CA ALA A 48 9.31 -21.81 -22.53
C ALA A 48 8.50 -20.51 -22.41
N GLY A 49 7.57 -20.29 -23.36
CA GLY A 49 6.62 -19.18 -23.30
C GLY A 49 5.68 -19.24 -22.09
N GLY A 50 5.35 -20.44 -21.61
CA GLY A 50 4.59 -20.65 -20.38
C GLY A 50 5.36 -20.18 -19.13
N PHE A 51 6.66 -20.50 -19.04
CA PHE A 51 7.53 -20.02 -17.97
C PHE A 51 7.64 -18.49 -17.99
N ALA A 52 7.90 -17.89 -19.15
CA ALA A 52 8.00 -16.44 -19.30
C ALA A 52 6.67 -15.69 -19.05
N LYS A 53 5.52 -16.37 -19.13
CA LYS A 53 4.20 -15.81 -18.81
C LYS A 53 3.72 -16.21 -17.40
N SER A 54 4.50 -16.99 -16.67
CA SER A 54 4.11 -17.46 -15.35
C SER A 54 4.04 -16.31 -14.35
N GLN A 55 3.17 -16.45 -13.34
CA GLN A 55 3.14 -15.52 -12.22
C GLN A 55 4.48 -15.45 -11.49
N GLU A 56 5.23 -16.55 -11.47
CA GLU A 56 6.54 -16.64 -10.86
C GLU A 56 7.57 -15.76 -11.60
N TYR A 57 7.68 -15.91 -12.92
CA TYR A 57 8.56 -15.04 -13.72
C TYR A 57 8.16 -13.57 -13.60
N ARG A 58 6.86 -13.29 -13.65
CA ARG A 58 6.35 -11.93 -13.46
C ARG A 58 6.80 -11.35 -12.11
N LYS A 59 6.68 -12.13 -11.03
CA LYS A 59 7.13 -11.73 -9.69
C LYS A 59 8.63 -11.44 -9.66
N LEU A 60 9.44 -12.30 -10.26
CA LEU A 60 10.90 -12.10 -10.37
C LEU A 60 11.24 -10.81 -11.10
N VAL A 61 10.66 -10.57 -12.28
CA VAL A 61 10.88 -9.32 -13.02
C VAL A 61 10.50 -8.11 -12.18
N ILE A 62 9.40 -8.19 -11.43
CA ILE A 62 8.97 -7.07 -10.58
C ILE A 62 9.93 -6.87 -9.40
N GLU A 63 10.30 -7.94 -8.72
CA GLU A 63 11.15 -7.86 -7.53
C GLU A 63 12.59 -7.50 -7.90
N GLU A 64 13.16 -8.06 -8.96
CA GLU A 64 14.56 -7.78 -9.33
C GLU A 64 14.70 -6.47 -10.11
N PHE A 65 13.95 -6.31 -11.21
CA PHE A 65 14.16 -5.17 -12.10
C PHE A 65 13.60 -3.86 -11.53
N PHE A 66 12.38 -3.88 -10.98
CA PHE A 66 11.75 -2.65 -10.54
C PHE A 66 12.25 -2.16 -9.18
N LEU A 67 12.65 -3.05 -8.26
CA LEU A 67 13.26 -2.62 -6.98
C LEU A 67 14.60 -1.92 -7.20
N GLU A 68 15.42 -2.40 -8.15
CA GLU A 68 16.65 -1.69 -8.55
C GLU A 68 16.36 -0.25 -8.99
N LYS A 69 15.27 -0.02 -9.73
CA LYS A 69 14.86 1.34 -10.13
C LYS A 69 14.41 2.19 -8.95
N LEU A 70 13.77 1.61 -7.94
CA LEU A 70 13.38 2.36 -6.74
C LEU A 70 14.61 2.85 -5.95
N ILE A 71 15.70 2.08 -5.91
CA ILE A 71 16.94 2.47 -5.20
C ILE A 71 17.54 3.75 -5.79
N LEU A 72 17.37 3.97 -7.09
CA LEU A 72 17.91 5.13 -7.79
C LEU A 72 17.17 6.45 -7.50
N ILE A 73 16.04 6.41 -6.78
CA ILE A 73 15.25 7.59 -6.45
C ILE A 73 15.52 7.97 -4.98
N PRO A 74 16.34 9.01 -4.73
CA PRO A 74 16.78 9.38 -3.38
C PRO A 74 15.65 10.06 -2.61
N VAL A 75 15.39 9.56 -1.41
CA VAL A 75 14.34 10.06 -0.49
C VAL A 75 14.77 10.05 0.98
N GLU A 76 16.07 9.93 1.24
CA GLU A 76 16.65 9.72 2.58
C GLU A 76 16.37 10.88 3.54
N ASP A 77 16.14 12.06 2.98
CA ASP A 77 15.85 13.30 3.69
C ASP A 77 14.38 13.42 4.13
N PHE A 78 13.49 12.54 3.66
CA PHE A 78 12.05 12.63 3.89
C PHE A 78 11.56 11.70 5.00
N ASN A 79 10.60 12.19 5.79
CA ASN A 79 9.86 11.39 6.75
C ASN A 79 8.51 11.00 6.17
N PHE A 80 8.22 9.70 6.17
CA PHE A 80 6.95 9.18 5.70
C PHE A 80 6.13 8.61 6.85
N PHE A 81 4.92 9.11 7.03
CA PHE A 81 3.98 8.61 8.02
C PHE A 81 2.72 8.08 7.35
N SER A 82 2.28 6.90 7.79
CA SER A 82 0.97 6.41 7.41
C SER A 82 -0.12 7.14 8.19
N ILE A 83 -1.15 7.58 7.48
CA ILE A 83 -2.42 8.04 8.04
C ILE A 83 -3.61 7.25 7.45
N GLY A 84 -3.34 6.07 6.88
CA GLY A 84 -4.31 5.25 6.15
C GLY A 84 -5.32 4.55 7.06
N ASP A 85 -6.46 4.17 6.48
CA ASP A 85 -7.58 3.51 7.17
C ASP A 85 -7.30 2.06 7.61
N HIS A 86 -6.27 1.42 7.03
CA HIS A 86 -5.82 0.07 7.38
C HIS A 86 -4.30 -0.09 7.31
N CYS A 87 -3.82 -1.25 7.78
CA CYS A 87 -2.40 -1.54 7.97
C CYS A 87 -1.57 -1.60 6.68
N ALA A 88 -2.21 -1.67 5.50
CA ALA A 88 -1.49 -1.83 4.24
C ALA A 88 -0.60 -0.63 3.91
N THR A 89 -1.03 0.61 4.19
CA THR A 89 -0.18 1.78 3.94
C THR A 89 1.10 1.72 4.76
N ALA A 90 1.00 1.47 6.06
CA ALA A 90 2.17 1.33 6.94
C ALA A 90 3.05 0.15 6.54
N ASN A 91 2.45 -0.98 6.15
CA ASN A 91 3.19 -2.15 5.67
C ASN A 91 3.93 -1.88 4.35
N LEU A 92 3.31 -1.23 3.37
CA LEU A 92 3.95 -0.88 2.10
C LEU A 92 5.09 0.12 2.32
N LEU A 93 4.88 1.17 3.13
CA LEU A 93 5.97 2.09 3.48
C LEU A 93 7.14 1.36 4.15
N LYS A 94 6.86 0.40 5.04
CA LYS A 94 7.90 -0.44 5.66
C LYS A 94 8.60 -1.34 4.63
N LYS A 95 7.84 -2.04 3.77
CA LYS A 95 8.33 -2.98 2.75
C LYS A 95 9.34 -2.33 1.81
N PHE A 96 9.10 -1.09 1.42
CA PHE A 96 9.97 -0.34 0.51
C PHE A 96 10.99 0.57 1.21
N GLY A 97 11.20 0.41 2.52
CA GLY A 97 12.19 1.17 3.28
C GLY A 97 11.88 2.67 3.39
N LEU A 98 10.65 3.08 3.13
CA LEU A 98 10.21 4.49 3.19
C LEU A 98 9.85 4.91 4.62
N ARG A 99 9.48 3.98 5.48
CA ARG A 99 9.09 4.30 6.86
C ARG A 99 10.32 4.60 7.72
N THR A 100 10.55 5.87 8.07
CA THR A 100 11.66 6.29 8.94
C THR A 100 11.40 6.03 10.42
N SER A 101 10.15 6.11 10.87
CA SER A 101 9.76 5.79 12.24
C SER A 101 8.30 5.34 12.32
N SER A 102 7.89 4.72 13.43
CA SER A 102 6.49 4.36 13.66
C SER A 102 5.62 5.60 13.91
N GLY A 103 4.50 5.68 13.19
CA GLY A 103 3.45 6.67 13.40
C GLY A 103 2.36 6.23 14.38
N PRO A 104 1.50 7.14 14.85
CA PRO A 104 0.41 6.82 15.78
C PRO A 104 -0.68 5.95 15.15
N PHE A 105 -0.79 5.94 13.82
CA PHE A 105 -1.79 5.19 13.06
C PHE A 105 -1.24 3.90 12.43
N ASP A 106 0.05 3.61 12.63
CA ASP A 106 0.64 2.35 12.18
C ASP A 106 -0.06 1.18 12.87
N TRP A 107 -0.51 0.20 12.09
CA TRP A 107 -1.15 -1.02 12.60
C TRP A 107 -2.44 -0.79 13.39
N LEU A 108 -3.16 0.28 13.08
CA LEU A 108 -4.50 0.56 13.58
C LEU A 108 -5.56 0.45 12.48
N PHE A 109 -6.80 0.22 12.88
CA PHE A 109 -7.96 0.56 12.05
C PHE A 109 -8.34 2.01 12.30
N THR A 110 -8.30 2.83 11.25
CA THR A 110 -8.57 4.26 11.33
C THR A 110 -9.49 4.70 10.21
N SER A 111 -9.78 6.00 10.16
CA SER A 111 -10.46 6.64 9.04
C SER A 111 -9.98 8.09 8.95
N ILE A 112 -10.22 8.75 7.81
CA ILE A 112 -9.95 10.20 7.70
C ILE A 112 -10.61 10.97 8.86
N PRO A 113 -11.91 10.80 9.16
CA PRO A 113 -12.52 11.47 10.31
C PRO A 113 -11.77 11.28 11.64
N MET A 114 -11.26 10.08 11.93
CA MET A 114 -10.49 9.82 13.14
C MET A 114 -9.14 10.55 13.14
N VAL A 115 -8.40 10.51 12.03
CA VAL A 115 -7.12 11.20 11.89
C VAL A 115 -7.30 12.71 12.09
N LEU A 116 -8.34 13.28 11.47
CA LEU A 116 -8.64 14.71 11.59
C LEU A 116 -9.01 15.09 13.02
N GLU A 117 -9.80 14.26 13.72
CA GLU A 117 -10.12 14.47 15.13
C GLU A 117 -8.86 14.47 16.00
N CYS A 118 -7.99 13.46 15.83
CA CYS A 118 -6.73 13.36 16.58
C CYS A 118 -5.80 14.56 16.34
N VAL A 119 -5.76 15.09 15.12
CA VAL A 119 -4.95 16.28 14.83
C VAL A 119 -5.60 17.53 15.42
N ALA A 120 -6.92 17.65 15.36
CA ALA A 120 -7.67 18.81 15.85
C ALA A 120 -7.61 18.95 17.38
N ASP A 121 -7.62 17.84 18.11
CA ASP A 121 -7.56 17.81 19.58
C ASP A 121 -6.14 17.58 20.12
N ALA A 122 -5.12 17.65 19.27
CA ALA A 122 -3.72 17.36 19.60
C ALA A 122 -3.54 16.00 20.30
N PHE A 123 -4.27 14.98 19.84
CA PHE A 123 -4.29 13.59 20.29
C PHE A 123 -4.77 13.40 21.73
N CYS A 124 -5.45 14.40 22.32
CA CYS A 124 -5.90 14.34 23.70
C CYS A 124 -6.85 13.15 23.94
N HIS A 125 -7.89 12.96 23.11
CA HIS A 125 -8.77 11.81 23.28
C HIS A 125 -8.08 10.50 22.91
N PHE A 126 -7.21 10.50 21.89
CA PHE A 126 -6.49 9.29 21.46
C PHE A 126 -5.56 8.72 22.54
N LEU A 127 -4.92 9.58 23.34
CA LEU A 127 -4.03 9.20 24.43
C LEU A 127 -4.73 9.10 25.79
N ASP A 128 -6.02 9.38 25.87
CA ASP A 128 -6.79 9.21 27.11
C ASP A 128 -7.13 7.74 27.33
N ARG A 129 -6.41 7.12 28.27
CA ARG A 129 -6.54 5.71 28.63
C ARG A 129 -7.92 5.33 29.16
N SER A 130 -8.73 6.30 29.60
CA SER A 130 -10.10 6.03 30.05
C SER A 130 -10.99 5.49 28.92
N TYR A 131 -10.66 5.78 27.67
CA TYR A 131 -11.34 5.27 26.49
C TYR A 131 -10.86 3.91 26.00
N TYR A 132 -9.76 3.36 26.52
CA TYR A 132 -9.25 2.07 26.06
C TYR A 132 -10.07 0.93 26.66
N LYS A 133 -10.55 0.02 25.81
CA LYS A 133 -11.39 -1.12 26.22
C LYS A 133 -10.92 -2.40 25.54
N GLU A 134 -11.16 -3.53 26.19
CA GLU A 134 -11.14 -4.83 25.50
C GLU A 134 -12.29 -4.87 24.48
N ALA A 135 -12.03 -5.38 23.28
CA ALA A 135 -13.11 -5.60 22.33
C ALA A 135 -13.93 -6.85 22.74
N PRO A 136 -15.25 -6.88 22.46
CA PRO A 136 -16.08 -8.05 22.72
C PRO A 136 -15.51 -9.33 22.09
N SER A 137 -15.51 -10.43 22.84
CA SER A 137 -15.02 -11.74 22.39
C SER A 137 -15.79 -12.32 21.18
N SER A 138 -16.99 -11.82 20.89
CA SER A 138 -17.75 -12.17 19.68
C SER A 138 -17.13 -11.65 18.38
N LEU A 139 -16.22 -10.67 18.47
CA LEU A 139 -15.52 -10.09 17.32
C LEU A 139 -14.14 -10.73 17.07
N SER A 140 -13.76 -11.76 17.84
CA SER A 140 -12.48 -12.48 17.72
C SER A 140 -12.36 -13.38 16.47
N GLN A 141 -13.39 -13.42 15.62
CA GLN A 141 -13.32 -14.16 14.36
C GLN A 141 -12.49 -13.36 13.34
N GLY A 142 -11.35 -13.91 12.91
CA GLY A 142 -10.47 -13.30 11.90
C GLY A 142 -8.96 -13.38 12.14
N GLY A 143 -8.50 -14.08 13.19
CA GLY A 143 -7.08 -14.41 13.36
C GLY A 143 -6.20 -13.33 14.02
N CYS A 144 -6.75 -12.17 14.40
CA CYS A 144 -6.09 -11.26 15.36
C CYS A 144 -6.60 -11.60 16.76
N SER A 145 -5.74 -12.23 17.58
CA SER A 145 -6.08 -12.88 18.86
C SER A 145 -6.51 -11.93 19.96
N ASP A 146 -6.09 -10.66 19.91
CA ASP A 146 -6.31 -9.68 20.97
C ASP A 146 -6.74 -8.35 20.37
N ALA A 147 -8.05 -8.15 20.19
CA ALA A 147 -8.58 -6.91 19.68
C ALA A 147 -8.94 -5.96 20.83
N TYR A 148 -8.43 -4.74 20.77
CA TYR A 148 -8.79 -3.68 21.72
C TYR A 148 -9.45 -2.52 20.97
N ASP A 149 -10.31 -1.81 21.67
CA ASP A 149 -11.15 -0.75 21.10
C ASP A 149 -10.86 0.60 21.78
N HIS A 150 -11.33 1.67 21.14
CA HIS A 150 -11.27 3.02 21.65
C HIS A 150 -12.68 3.59 21.74
N GLU A 151 -13.25 3.62 22.95
CA GLU A 151 -14.67 3.88 23.20
C GLU A 151 -15.14 5.23 22.61
N TYR A 152 -14.30 6.27 22.66
CA TYR A 152 -14.59 7.56 22.05
C TYR A 152 -14.84 7.46 20.53
N PHE A 153 -13.89 6.88 19.78
CA PHE A 153 -14.01 6.74 18.32
C PHE A 153 -15.06 5.72 17.93
N LYS A 154 -15.27 4.67 18.73
CA LYS A 154 -16.38 3.75 18.55
C LYS A 154 -17.72 4.47 18.62
N LYS A 155 -17.97 5.25 19.67
CA LYS A 155 -19.24 5.97 19.86
C LYS A 155 -19.44 7.08 18.84
N LYS A 156 -18.37 7.82 18.50
CA LYS A 156 -18.44 8.99 17.63
C LYS A 156 -18.44 8.65 16.14
N LEU A 157 -17.62 7.67 15.74
CA LEU A 157 -17.31 7.37 14.33
C LEU A 157 -17.67 5.93 13.94
N GLY A 158 -18.11 5.09 14.87
CA GLY A 158 -18.43 3.69 14.59
C GLY A 158 -17.23 2.81 14.27
N ILE A 159 -16.01 3.26 14.57
CA ILE A 159 -14.78 2.49 14.31
C ILE A 159 -14.62 1.48 15.43
N GLU A 160 -14.61 0.20 15.07
CA GLU A 160 -14.39 -0.89 16.01
C GLU A 160 -12.97 -1.43 15.89
N ARG A 161 -12.45 -1.98 16.99
CA ARG A 161 -11.14 -2.64 17.04
C ARG A 161 -10.01 -1.73 16.55
N VAL A 162 -10.06 -0.45 16.94
CA VAL A 162 -9.02 0.55 16.59
C VAL A 162 -7.61 -0.02 16.80
N PHE A 163 -7.40 -0.71 17.92
CA PHE A 163 -6.15 -1.38 18.25
C PHE A 163 -6.21 -2.87 17.89
N ASN A 164 -6.09 -3.19 16.60
CA ASN A 164 -6.20 -4.55 16.07
C ASN A 164 -4.92 -5.40 16.23
N HIS A 165 -3.78 -4.77 16.50
CA HIS A 165 -2.47 -5.44 16.67
C HIS A 165 -1.77 -5.12 18.00
N HIS A 166 -2.36 -4.27 18.84
CA HIS A 166 -1.72 -3.73 20.03
C HIS A 166 -2.66 -3.84 21.24
N ASN A 167 -2.11 -4.15 22.41
CA ASN A 167 -2.82 -4.05 23.68
C ASN A 167 -2.52 -2.69 24.35
N PRO A 168 -3.36 -1.66 24.16
CA PRO A 168 -3.12 -0.32 24.67
C PRO A 168 -3.28 -0.22 26.20
N LEU A 169 -3.80 -1.26 26.86
CA LEU A 169 -3.92 -1.30 28.32
C LEU A 169 -2.56 -1.51 29.00
N THR A 170 -1.60 -2.10 28.29
CA THR A 170 -0.24 -2.28 28.81
C THR A 170 0.54 -0.97 28.80
N GLN A 171 1.34 -0.75 29.85
CA GLN A 171 2.13 0.48 30.00
C GLN A 171 3.11 0.69 28.83
N SER A 172 3.79 -0.37 28.39
CA SER A 172 4.80 -0.29 27.32
C SER A 172 4.20 0.09 25.96
N VAL A 173 3.01 -0.41 25.64
CA VAL A 173 2.28 -0.07 24.40
C VAL A 173 1.73 1.35 24.49
N TYR A 174 1.19 1.76 25.64
CA TYR A 174 0.78 3.15 25.85
C TYR A 174 1.94 4.12 25.62
N GLU A 175 3.09 3.88 26.26
CA GLU A 175 4.29 4.70 26.07
C GLU A 175 4.80 4.67 24.62
N HIS A 176 4.62 3.55 23.92
CA HIS A 176 4.90 3.48 22.49
C HIS A 176 4.02 4.46 21.70
N PHE A 177 2.71 4.50 21.94
CA PHE A 177 1.81 5.45 21.29
C PHE A 177 2.14 6.90 21.64
N VAL A 178 2.46 7.21 22.90
CA VAL A 178 2.91 8.56 23.30
C VAL A 178 4.12 8.99 22.45
N ARG A 179 5.16 8.15 22.36
CA ARG A 179 6.33 8.46 21.53
C ARG A 179 6.00 8.60 20.03
N CYS A 180 5.04 7.82 19.53
CA CYS A 180 4.57 7.93 18.14
C CYS A 180 3.86 9.27 17.90
N VAL A 181 2.99 9.70 18.82
CA VAL A 181 2.29 10.98 18.78
C VAL A 181 3.27 12.15 18.87
N ASP A 182 4.26 12.09 19.76
CA ASP A 182 5.27 13.14 19.90
C ASP A 182 6.04 13.36 18.59
N ARG A 183 6.54 12.26 18.00
CA ARG A 183 7.25 12.31 16.70
C ARG A 183 6.35 12.83 15.58
N PHE A 184 5.11 12.35 15.52
CA PHE A 184 4.16 12.75 14.48
C PHE A 184 3.82 14.23 14.58
N THR A 185 3.59 14.74 15.79
CA THR A 185 3.29 16.16 16.05
C THR A 185 4.42 17.06 15.55
N VAL A 186 5.68 16.71 15.83
CA VAL A 186 6.84 17.41 15.28
C VAL A 186 6.88 17.31 13.75
N ALA A 187 6.56 16.14 13.20
CA ALA A 187 6.60 15.90 11.76
C ALA A 187 5.56 16.72 10.99
N LEU A 188 4.40 17.04 11.58
CA LEU A 188 3.38 17.91 10.95
C LEU A 188 3.93 19.29 10.59
N ASP A 189 4.88 19.81 11.35
CA ASP A 189 5.48 21.13 11.15
C ASP A 189 6.86 21.04 10.45
N CYS A 190 7.07 20.00 9.64
CA CYS A 190 8.28 19.81 8.82
C CYS A 190 7.95 19.66 7.32
N GLU A 191 8.61 20.44 6.46
CA GLU A 191 8.41 20.44 4.99
C GLU A 191 8.89 19.15 4.31
N LYS A 192 9.80 18.43 4.97
CA LYS A 192 10.31 17.12 4.53
C LYS A 192 9.46 15.96 5.06
N THR A 193 8.28 16.22 5.60
CA THR A 193 7.31 15.18 5.99
C THR A 193 6.26 14.98 4.90
N ILE A 194 6.01 13.72 4.57
CA ILE A 194 4.91 13.30 3.70
C ILE A 194 4.00 12.37 4.48
N LEU A 195 2.75 12.78 4.67
CA LEU A 195 1.69 11.94 5.17
C LEU A 195 1.09 11.15 4.01
N VAL A 196 1.05 9.83 4.12
CA VAL A 196 0.51 8.96 3.07
C VAL A 196 -0.79 8.35 3.57
N TYR A 197 -1.87 8.64 2.85
CA TYR A 197 -3.16 8.00 3.01
C TYR A 197 -3.38 7.03 1.84
N MET A 198 -3.92 5.84 2.10
CA MET A 198 -4.47 4.98 1.06
C MET A 198 -5.81 4.45 1.54
N GLY A 199 -6.86 4.63 0.74
CA GLY A 199 -8.20 4.16 1.07
C GLY A 199 -9.06 4.03 -0.18
N LYS A 200 -10.27 3.49 -0.02
CA LYS A 200 -11.21 3.22 -1.13
C LYS A 200 -12.38 4.19 -1.09
N ASN A 201 -12.90 4.56 -2.26
CA ASN A 201 -14.15 5.31 -2.43
C ASN A 201 -14.22 6.62 -1.61
N LEU A 202 -13.15 7.42 -1.65
CA LEU A 202 -13.10 8.68 -0.92
C LEU A 202 -14.12 9.68 -1.46
N SER A 203 -14.94 10.25 -0.57
CA SER A 203 -15.86 11.32 -0.94
C SER A 203 -15.11 12.63 -1.18
N ALA A 204 -15.68 13.50 -2.02
CA ALA A 204 -15.15 14.85 -2.23
C ALA A 204 -15.05 15.64 -0.91
N SER A 205 -15.99 15.43 0.03
CA SER A 205 -15.97 16.06 1.36
C SER A 205 -14.82 15.57 2.25
N GLU A 206 -14.51 14.27 2.23
CA GLU A 206 -13.36 13.73 2.97
C GLU A 206 -12.05 14.28 2.43
N ILE A 207 -11.90 14.28 1.10
CA ILE A 207 -10.76 14.87 0.41
C ILE A 207 -10.58 16.35 0.78
N GLN A 208 -11.66 17.14 0.78
CA GLN A 208 -11.61 18.56 1.15
C GLN A 208 -11.26 18.77 2.63
N SER A 209 -11.70 17.87 3.51
CA SER A 209 -11.42 17.93 4.94
C SER A 209 -9.93 17.68 5.23
N VAL A 210 -9.27 16.80 4.47
CA VAL A 210 -7.82 16.58 4.53
C VAL A 210 -7.07 17.88 4.20
N GLU A 211 -7.37 18.53 3.07
CA GLU A 211 -6.71 19.80 2.73
C GLU A 211 -6.99 20.88 3.78
N CYS A 212 -8.23 20.97 4.28
CA CYS A 212 -8.56 21.95 5.31
C CYS A 212 -7.71 21.79 6.57
N ALA A 213 -7.51 20.55 7.04
CA ALA A 213 -6.75 20.27 8.24
C ALA A 213 -5.23 20.45 8.07
N PHE A 214 -4.68 20.07 6.91
CA PHE A 214 -3.23 20.07 6.68
C PHE A 214 -2.72 21.30 5.93
N SER A 215 -3.56 22.14 5.34
CA SER A 215 -3.16 23.38 4.65
C SER A 215 -2.38 24.37 5.52
N LYS A 216 -2.56 24.32 6.84
CA LYS A 216 -1.84 25.16 7.83
C LYS A 216 -0.58 24.50 8.38
N LYS A 217 -0.32 23.25 8.00
CA LYS A 217 0.85 22.47 8.42
C LYS A 217 1.93 22.59 7.35
N LYS A 218 3.19 22.30 7.73
CA LYS A 218 4.31 22.34 6.79
C LYS A 218 4.49 21.02 6.05
N CYS A 219 3.96 19.93 6.58
CA CYS A 219 3.98 18.63 5.92
C CYS A 219 3.14 18.63 4.63
N GLN A 220 3.48 17.72 3.72
CA GLN A 220 2.69 17.43 2.52
C GLN A 220 1.83 16.19 2.74
N VAL A 221 0.72 16.08 2.02
CA VAL A 221 -0.20 14.94 2.10
C VAL A 221 -0.37 14.31 0.73
N LEU A 222 -0.13 13.00 0.64
CA LEU A 222 -0.31 12.20 -0.56
C LEU A 222 -1.44 11.19 -0.31
N VAL A 223 -2.56 11.37 -1.01
CA VAL A 223 -3.77 10.57 -0.85
C VAL A 223 -3.92 9.63 -2.03
N PHE A 224 -3.81 8.32 -1.80
CA PHE A 224 -4.14 7.29 -2.77
C PHE A 224 -5.63 6.93 -2.64
N GLU A 225 -6.43 7.35 -3.61
CA GLU A 225 -7.79 6.85 -3.80
C GLU A 225 -7.70 5.57 -4.65
N VAL A 226 -7.88 4.41 -4.02
CA VAL A 226 -7.80 3.11 -4.71
C VAL A 226 -9.13 2.84 -5.42
N CYS A 227 -9.11 2.95 -6.75
CA CYS A 227 -10.26 2.81 -7.63
C CYS A 227 -10.37 1.39 -8.20
N CYS A 228 -11.19 0.54 -7.58
CA CYS A 228 -11.43 -0.82 -8.05
C CYS A 228 -12.43 -0.86 -9.23
N ARG A 229 -11.97 -0.72 -10.48
CA ARG A 229 -12.84 -0.80 -11.69
C ARG A 229 -12.73 -2.14 -12.45
N GLY A 230 -12.28 -3.21 -11.79
CA GLY A 230 -11.96 -4.49 -12.42
C GLY A 230 -10.49 -4.55 -12.87
N PRO A 231 -9.99 -5.73 -13.31
CA PRO A 231 -8.57 -5.91 -13.61
C PRO A 231 -8.18 -5.09 -14.84
N VAL A 232 -7.30 -4.10 -14.65
CA VAL A 232 -6.60 -3.40 -15.75
C VAL A 232 -5.30 -4.13 -16.07
N VAL A 233 -4.84 -4.12 -17.33
CA VAL A 233 -3.59 -4.84 -17.70
C VAL A 233 -2.37 -4.25 -16.99
N MET A 234 -2.34 -2.92 -16.81
CA MET A 234 -1.28 -2.18 -16.13
C MET A 234 -1.91 -1.17 -15.17
N PRO A 235 -1.26 -0.87 -14.03
CA PRO A 235 -1.78 0.13 -13.11
C PRO A 235 -1.89 1.50 -13.78
N GLN A 236 -3.01 2.19 -13.57
CA GLN A 236 -3.24 3.53 -14.10
C GLN A 236 -3.30 4.56 -12.98
N LEU A 237 -2.93 5.79 -13.31
CA LEU A 237 -2.76 6.88 -12.34
C LEU A 237 -3.39 8.15 -12.89
N GLU A 238 -4.20 8.80 -12.07
CA GLU A 238 -4.62 10.18 -12.30
C GLU A 238 -4.18 11.03 -11.11
N PHE A 239 -3.57 12.17 -11.41
CA PHE A 239 -3.09 13.09 -10.38
C PHE A 239 -3.96 14.33 -10.33
N GLN A 240 -4.29 14.74 -9.11
CA GLN A 240 -5.00 15.97 -8.85
C GLN A 240 -4.35 16.67 -7.66
N ARG A 241 -3.91 17.91 -7.85
CA ARG A 241 -3.42 18.74 -6.76
C ARG A 241 -4.60 19.48 -6.14
N LEU A 242 -4.70 19.42 -4.82
CA LEU A 242 -5.70 20.15 -4.05
C LEU A 242 -4.98 21.15 -3.16
N GLY A 243 -5.07 22.42 -3.50
CA GLY A 243 -4.40 23.49 -2.76
C GLY A 243 -2.87 23.34 -2.71
N GLN A 244 -2.29 23.68 -1.56
CA GLN A 244 -0.82 23.74 -1.41
C GLN A 244 -0.23 22.44 -0.87
N ALA A 245 -0.90 21.79 0.08
CA ALA A 245 -0.35 20.67 0.86
C ALA A 245 -0.76 19.31 0.31
N THR A 246 -1.93 19.17 -0.31
CA THR A 246 -2.51 17.87 -0.65
C THR A 246 -2.38 17.54 -2.13
N THR A 247 -1.94 16.31 -2.42
CA THR A 247 -2.00 15.70 -3.75
C THR A 247 -2.75 14.39 -3.68
N ILE A 248 -3.70 14.22 -4.59
CA ILE A 248 -4.54 13.04 -4.74
C ILE A 248 -4.03 12.26 -5.94
N VAL A 249 -3.88 10.95 -5.73
CA VAL A 249 -3.56 9.96 -6.75
C VAL A 249 -4.74 9.02 -6.83
N ARG A 250 -5.54 9.12 -7.89
CA ARG A 250 -6.50 8.05 -8.20
C ARG A 250 -5.71 6.90 -8.79
N PHE A 251 -5.64 5.83 -8.02
CA PHE A 251 -4.86 4.65 -8.35
C PHE A 251 -5.81 3.55 -8.81
N PHE A 252 -5.66 3.12 -10.06
CA PHE A 252 -6.41 2.02 -10.64
C PHE A 252 -5.48 0.81 -10.68
N PRO A 253 -5.47 -0.02 -9.63
CA PRO A 253 -4.52 -1.13 -9.53
C PRO A 253 -4.87 -2.26 -10.51
N HIS A 254 -3.84 -3.00 -10.93
CA HIS A 254 -3.99 -4.25 -11.68
C HIS A 254 -4.71 -5.32 -10.86
N SER A 255 -4.43 -5.35 -9.55
CA SER A 255 -4.82 -6.41 -8.64
C SER A 255 -5.60 -5.87 -7.43
N SER A 256 -6.22 -6.76 -6.67
CA SER A 256 -6.95 -6.37 -5.47
C SER A 256 -5.99 -6.04 -4.33
N LEU A 257 -6.34 -5.01 -3.56
CA LEU A 257 -5.71 -4.69 -2.28
C LEU A 257 -6.20 -5.66 -1.21
N GLY A 258 -5.28 -6.49 -0.70
CA GLY A 258 -5.49 -7.38 0.44
C GLY A 258 -5.32 -6.67 1.77
N ALA A 259 -5.10 -7.42 2.85
CA ALA A 259 -5.02 -6.87 4.21
C ALA A 259 -3.77 -5.99 4.44
N LEU A 260 -2.64 -6.35 3.81
CA LEU A 260 -1.34 -5.70 4.04
C LEU A 260 -0.70 -5.13 2.77
N GLU A 261 -1.12 -5.58 1.59
CA GLU A 261 -0.54 -5.19 0.30
C GLU A 261 -1.45 -5.61 -0.86
N PHE A 262 -1.13 -5.15 -2.07
CA PHE A 262 -1.75 -5.61 -3.29
C PHE A 262 -1.31 -7.05 -3.60
N SER A 263 -2.23 -7.83 -4.19
CA SER A 263 -1.99 -9.23 -4.54
C SER A 263 -0.97 -9.42 -5.66
N ASP A 264 -0.73 -8.41 -6.48
CA ASP A 264 0.35 -8.37 -7.47
C ASP A 264 1.44 -7.37 -7.06
N GLY A 265 2.70 -7.79 -7.19
CA GLY A 265 3.86 -6.96 -6.84
C GLY A 265 3.95 -5.65 -7.63
N LEU A 266 3.36 -5.60 -8.84
CA LEU A 266 3.43 -4.44 -9.71
C LEU A 266 2.72 -3.24 -9.08
N ASP A 267 1.56 -3.47 -8.46
CA ASP A 267 0.81 -2.40 -7.78
C ASP A 267 1.57 -1.88 -6.56
N ASN A 268 2.22 -2.79 -5.80
CA ASN A 268 3.08 -2.43 -4.68
C ASN A 268 4.25 -1.55 -5.13
N PHE A 269 4.90 -1.91 -6.24
CA PHE A 269 5.96 -1.11 -6.86
C PHE A 269 5.45 0.27 -7.28
N PHE A 270 4.32 0.35 -7.99
CA PHE A 270 3.75 1.62 -8.44
C PHE A 270 3.41 2.53 -7.25
N PHE A 271 2.83 1.99 -6.18
CA PHE A 271 2.61 2.75 -4.95
C PHE A 271 3.92 3.38 -4.44
N ALA A 272 4.98 2.58 -4.27
CA ALA A 272 6.26 3.07 -3.75
C ALA A 272 6.94 4.06 -4.70
N TYR A 273 6.90 3.77 -6.01
CA TYR A 273 7.44 4.64 -7.05
C TYR A 273 6.80 6.02 -7.02
N ILE A 274 5.47 6.09 -6.89
CA ILE A 274 4.75 7.36 -6.79
C ILE A 274 5.06 8.11 -5.50
N VAL A 275 5.13 7.42 -4.35
CA VAL A 275 5.55 8.06 -3.08
C VAL A 275 6.94 8.69 -3.23
N LYS A 276 7.89 7.97 -3.86
CA LYS A 276 9.25 8.48 -4.06
C LYS A 276 9.31 9.65 -5.05
N LEU A 277 8.67 9.54 -6.21
CA LEU A 277 8.59 10.64 -7.19
C LEU A 277 7.95 11.90 -6.58
N PHE A 278 6.99 11.73 -5.66
CA PHE A 278 6.33 12.83 -4.98
C PHE A 278 7.28 13.57 -4.04
N ALA A 279 8.06 12.82 -3.25
CA ALA A 279 9.11 13.39 -2.43
C ALA A 279 10.13 14.21 -3.24
N CYS A 280 10.55 13.70 -4.40
CA CYS A 280 11.49 14.39 -5.27
C CYS A 280 10.90 15.60 -6.02
N GLY A 281 9.60 15.90 -5.88
CA GLY A 281 8.96 17.04 -6.53
C GLY A 281 8.76 16.89 -8.05
N ILE A 282 8.93 15.67 -8.59
CA ILE A 282 8.86 15.40 -10.04
C ILE A 282 7.44 15.63 -10.60
N PHE A 283 6.41 15.59 -9.76
CA PHE A 283 5.02 15.86 -10.18
C PHE A 283 4.68 17.35 -10.34
N ARG A 284 5.57 18.29 -9.95
CA ARG A 284 5.22 19.72 -9.93
C ARG A 284 4.88 20.32 -11.30
N GLU A 285 5.28 19.69 -12.41
CA GLU A 285 5.07 20.22 -13.76
C GLU A 285 3.91 19.57 -14.55
N ARG A 286 3.30 18.47 -14.06
CA ARG A 286 2.34 17.66 -14.86
C ARG A 286 0.94 17.53 -14.27
N VAL A 287 0.65 18.20 -13.15
CA VAL A 287 -0.64 18.06 -12.45
C VAL A 287 -1.54 19.25 -12.75
N LYS A 288 -2.78 18.98 -13.15
CA LYS A 288 -3.81 20.02 -13.30
C LYS A 288 -4.18 20.57 -11.93
N THR A 289 -3.95 21.86 -11.71
CA THR A 289 -4.44 22.58 -10.53
C THR A 289 -5.94 22.80 -10.69
N LEU A 290 -6.73 22.40 -9.69
CA LEU A 290 -8.10 22.86 -9.54
C LEU A 290 -8.11 23.85 -8.37
N ASP A 291 -8.56 25.08 -8.63
CA ASP A 291 -8.81 26.05 -7.58
C ASP A 291 -9.92 25.51 -6.66
N SER A 292 -9.83 25.81 -5.37
CA SER A 292 -10.67 25.28 -4.29
C SER A 292 -12.18 25.57 -4.41
N CYS A 293 -12.63 26.16 -5.52
CA CYS A 293 -14.00 26.58 -5.77
C CYS A 293 -14.79 25.67 -6.75
N ASP A 294 -14.16 24.69 -7.40
CA ASP A 294 -14.77 23.95 -8.53
C ASP A 294 -15.49 22.63 -8.19
N PHE A 295 -15.89 22.43 -6.93
CA PHE A 295 -16.61 21.22 -6.49
C PHE A 295 -18.13 21.27 -6.73
N SER A 296 -18.62 21.96 -7.76
CA SER A 296 -20.03 21.86 -8.16
C SER A 296 -20.25 20.70 -9.14
N THR A 297 -20.82 19.61 -8.62
CA THR A 297 -21.71 18.65 -9.31
C THR A 297 -21.42 18.37 -10.79
N ARG A 298 -20.62 17.34 -11.08
CA ARG A 298 -20.87 16.52 -12.28
C ARG A 298 -21.61 15.25 -11.85
N SER A 299 -22.93 15.37 -11.81
CA SER A 299 -23.81 14.20 -11.91
C SER A 299 -23.48 13.50 -13.24
N LEU A 300 -22.94 12.29 -13.18
CA LEU A 300 -22.83 11.42 -14.35
C LEU A 300 -24.22 10.90 -14.69
N SER A 301 -24.98 11.72 -15.43
CA SER A 301 -26.05 11.24 -16.30
C SER A 301 -25.46 11.03 -17.70
N GLY A 302 -25.51 9.79 -18.19
CA GLY A 302 -25.41 9.49 -19.63
C GLY A 302 -24.16 8.71 -20.05
N ALA A 303 -24.26 7.38 -20.06
CA ALA A 303 -24.26 6.52 -21.26
C ALA A 303 -24.41 5.05 -20.82
#